data_AF-A0A962CK18-F1
#
_entry.id   AF-A0A962CK18-F1
#
_cell.length_a   1.000
_cell.length_b   1.000
_cell.length_c   1.000
_cell.angle_alpha   90.00
_cell.angle_beta   90.00
_cell.angle_gamma   90.00
#
_symmetry.space_group_name_H-M   'P 1'
#
loop_
_entity.id
_entity.type
_entity.pdbx_description
1 polymer ?
#
loop_
_entity_poly.entity_id
_entity_poly.type
_entity_poly.pdbx_seq_one_letter_code
_entity_poly.pdbx_strand_id
1 'polypeptide(L)'
;HGTLDRKVLSRLRATLRERSIGIIHTHNFVPNYYAALAALGLPGKPLLVNTCHNMGTRLARRRLRWLYRASLWRTARVALVGAEAREHLVGAGIVPA
;
A
#
# COMPACT_ATOMS: atom_id res chain seq x y z
N HIS A 1 7.59 -17.13 5.89
CA HIS A 1 6.18 -17.26 5.49
C HIS A 1 5.44 -15.98 5.89
N GLY A 2 5.15 -15.08 4.94
CA GLY A 2 4.47 -13.81 5.24
C GLY A 2 2.97 -13.96 5.04
N THR A 3 2.27 -14.45 6.06
CA THR A 3 0.81 -14.54 6.09
C THR A 3 0.19 -13.16 6.28
N LEU A 4 -1.06 -13.01 5.84
CA LEU A 4 -1.88 -11.84 6.13
C LEU A 4 -2.21 -11.87 7.63
N ASP A 5 -1.59 -10.99 8.41
CA ASP A 5 -1.83 -10.85 9.83
C ASP A 5 -3.21 -10.23 10.07
N ARG A 6 -4.16 -11.10 10.41
CA ARG A 6 -5.54 -10.72 10.67
C ARG A 6 -5.68 -9.83 11.92
N LYS A 7 -4.79 -9.96 12.91
CA LYS A 7 -4.82 -9.15 14.13
C LYS A 7 -4.44 -7.71 13.82
N VAL A 8 -3.37 -7.51 13.04
CA VAL A 8 -2.95 -6.19 12.56
C VAL A 8 -4.05 -5.57 11.71
N LEU A 9 -4.61 -6.32 10.76
CA LEU A 9 -5.69 -5.83 9.90
C LEU A 9 -6.94 -5.41 10.69
N SER A 10 -7.35 -6.21 11.68
CA SER A 10 -8.49 -5.91 12.55
C SER A 10 -8.26 -4.63 13.36
N ARG A 11 -7.09 -4.49 13.97
CA ARG A 11 -6.72 -3.28 14.74
C ARG A 11 -6.69 -2.03 13.87
N LEU A 12 -6.07 -2.10 12.69
CA LEU A 12 -6.07 -0.98 11.75
C LEU A 12 -7.50 -0.58 11.37
N ARG A 13 -8.37 -1.54 11.06
CA ARG A 13 -9.77 -1.26 10.71
C ARG A 13 -10.53 -0.60 11.87
N ALA A 14 -10.34 -1.07 13.10
CA ALA A 14 -10.96 -0.46 14.29
C ALA A 14 -10.51 1.00 14.44
N THR A 15 -9.20 1.27 14.37
CA THR A 15 -8.66 2.63 14.45
C THR A 15 -9.20 3.55 13.36
N LEU A 16 -9.30 3.08 12.11
CA LEU A 16 -9.86 3.86 11.01
C LEU A 16 -11.34 4.23 11.23
N ARG A 17 -12.12 3.33 11.86
CA ARG A 17 -13.53 3.56 12.18
C ARG A 17 -13.71 4.53 13.36
N GLU A 18 -12.95 4.33 14.43
CA GLU A 18 -13.08 5.10 15.66
C GLU A 18 -12.64 6.55 15.50
N ARG A 19 -11.62 6.80 14.66
CA ARG A 19 -10.99 8.11 14.55
C ARG A 19 -11.40 8.92 13.31
N SER A 20 -12.36 8.43 12.53
CA SER A 20 -12.82 9.10 11.29
C SER A 20 -11.66 9.60 10.42
N ILE A 21 -10.65 8.75 10.23
CA ILE A 21 -9.42 9.11 9.51
C ILE A 21 -9.75 9.48 8.06
N GLY A 22 -9.33 10.67 7.63
CA GLY A 22 -9.51 11.15 6.25
C GLY A 22 -8.36 10.82 5.30
N ILE A 23 -7.13 10.65 5.82
CA ILE A 23 -5.94 10.38 5.02
C ILE A 23 -5.10 9.29 5.71
N ILE A 24 -4.65 8.31 4.92
CA ILE A 24 -3.72 7.26 5.36
C ILE A 24 -2.44 7.42 4.56
N HIS A 25 -1.31 7.62 5.24
CA HIS A 25 0.00 7.64 4.62
C HIS A 25 0.73 6.34 4.95
N THR A 26 1.26 5.65 3.93
CA THR A 26 2.00 4.40 4.11
C THR A 26 3.36 4.45 3.44
N HIS A 27 4.33 3.76 4.01
CA HIS A 27 5.65 3.57 3.42
C HIS A 27 5.79 2.12 2.96
N ASN A 28 6.05 1.93 1.67
CA ASN A 28 6.32 0.64 1.01
C ASN A 28 5.10 -0.28 0.85
N PHE A 29 5.33 -1.46 0.26
CA PHE A 29 4.27 -2.35 -0.23
C PHE A 29 3.39 -2.96 0.86
N VAL A 30 4.02 -3.48 1.92
CA VAL A 30 3.32 -4.25 2.95
C VAL A 30 2.35 -3.35 3.70
N PRO A 31 2.78 -2.21 4.27
CA PRO A 31 1.85 -1.28 4.89
C PRO A 31 0.76 -0.79 3.93
N ASN A 32 1.08 -0.58 2.65
CA ASN A 32 0.09 -0.12 1.67
C ASN A 32 -1.05 -1.11 1.47
N TYR A 33 -0.75 -2.40 1.23
CA TYR A 33 -1.83 -3.37 1.02
C TYR A 33 -2.62 -3.65 2.31
N TYR A 34 -1.99 -3.56 3.49
CA TYR A 34 -2.74 -3.63 4.76
C TYR A 34 -3.68 -2.43 4.93
N ALA A 35 -3.22 -1.22 4.64
CA ALA A 35 -4.05 -0.02 4.69
C ALA A 35 -5.21 -0.08 3.70
N ALA A 36 -4.94 -0.48 2.45
CA ALA A 36 -5.96 -0.64 1.42
C ALA A 36 -7.04 -1.64 1.82
N LEU A 37 -6.66 -2.78 2.42
CA LEU A 37 -7.58 -3.79 2.94
C LEU A 37 -8.35 -3.29 4.18
N ALA A 38 -7.69 -2.63 5.13
CA ALA A 38 -8.31 -2.12 6.34
C ALA A 38 -9.40 -1.09 6.03
N ALA A 39 -9.14 -0.22 5.05
CA ALA A 39 -10.03 0.84 4.60
C ALA A 39 -11.17 0.33 3.67
N LEU A 40 -11.13 -0.92 3.21
CA LEU A 40 -12.10 -1.44 2.24
C LEU A 40 -13.52 -1.42 2.83
N GLY A 41 -14.46 -0.82 2.10
CA GLY A 41 -15.87 -0.72 2.50
C GLY A 41 -16.14 0.17 3.71
N LEU A 42 -15.19 1.00 4.17
CA LEU A 42 -15.47 2.01 5.20
C LEU A 42 -16.24 3.21 4.61
N PRO A 43 -17.23 3.77 5.31
CA PRO A 43 -18.07 4.85 4.79
C PRO A 43 -17.29 6.15 4.52
N GLY A 44 -16.25 6.44 5.30
CA GLY A 44 -15.43 7.66 5.16
C GLY A 44 -14.43 7.66 4.00
N LYS A 45 -14.24 6.51 3.31
CA LYS A 45 -13.32 6.34 2.15
C LYS A 45 -12.00 7.16 2.27
N PRO A 46 -11.15 6.87 3.28
CA PRO A 46 -9.92 7.63 3.50
C PRO A 46 -9.03 7.63 2.25
N LEU A 47 -8.41 8.79 1.99
CA LEU A 47 -7.44 8.96 0.92
C LEU A 47 -6.14 8.21 1.28
N LEU A 48 -5.76 7.22 0.47
CA LEU A 48 -4.53 6.46 0.69
C LEU A 48 -3.38 7.04 -0.15
N VAL A 49 -2.31 7.45 0.51
CA VAL A 49 -1.07 7.93 -0.11
C VAL A 49 0.06 6.96 0.25
N ASN A 50 0.83 6.54 -0.75
CA ASN A 50 1.92 5.60 -0.56
C ASN A 50 3.26 6.20 -0.96
N THR A 51 4.22 6.22 -0.05
CA THR A 51 5.61 6.53 -0.36
C THR A 51 6.36 5.23 -0.61
N CYS A 52 6.98 5.12 -1.78
CA CYS A 52 7.83 4.00 -2.14
C CYS A 52 9.29 4.45 -2.20
N HIS A 53 10.12 3.76 -1.44
CA HIS A 53 11.57 3.87 -1.53
C HIS A 53 12.12 2.76 -2.45
N ASN A 54 13.44 2.75 -2.70
CA ASN A 54 14.07 1.63 -3.39
C ASN A 54 13.96 0.36 -2.51
N MET A 55 13.20 -0.63 -2.99
CA MET A 55 12.80 -1.80 -2.19
C MET A 55 13.59 -3.07 -2.53
N GLY A 56 14.60 -2.95 -3.39
CA GLY A 56 15.44 -4.07 -3.83
C GLY A 56 14.60 -5.26 -4.33
N THR A 57 14.97 -6.48 -3.93
CA THR A 57 14.37 -7.73 -4.45
C THR A 57 13.01 -8.10 -3.84
N ARG A 58 12.43 -7.29 -2.94
CA ARG A 58 11.17 -7.66 -2.25
C ARG A 58 10.00 -7.92 -3.21
N LEU A 59 9.94 -7.18 -4.32
CA LEU A 59 8.92 -7.42 -5.36
C LEU A 59 9.19 -8.65 -6.21
N ALA A 60 10.39 -9.22 -6.20
CA ALA A 60 10.68 -10.48 -6.91
C ALA A 60 9.69 -11.59 -6.53
N ARG A 61 9.13 -11.53 -5.30
CA ARG A 61 8.06 -12.41 -4.85
C ARG A 61 6.73 -12.08 -5.54
N ARG A 62 6.30 -12.93 -6.47
CA ARG A 62 5.03 -12.82 -7.24
C ARG A 62 3.83 -12.44 -6.37
N ARG A 63 3.65 -13.08 -5.21
CA ARG A 63 2.53 -12.80 -4.30
C ARG A 63 2.54 -11.37 -3.75
N LEU A 64 3.70 -10.87 -3.31
CA LEU A 64 3.81 -9.50 -2.78
C LEU A 64 3.58 -8.47 -3.88
N ARG A 65 4.11 -8.74 -5.08
CA ARG A 65 3.87 -7.91 -6.27
C ARG A 65 2.39 -7.83 -6.61
N TRP A 66 1.69 -8.95 -6.61
CA TRP A 66 0.25 -9.01 -6.88
C TRP A 66 -0.56 -8.25 -5.82
N LEU A 67 -0.30 -8.50 -4.53
CA LEU A 67 -0.99 -7.79 -3.43
C LEU A 67 -0.77 -6.28 -3.49
N TYR A 68 0.46 -5.86 -3.82
CA TYR A 68 0.77 -4.45 -3.98
C TYR A 68 0.03 -3.84 -5.16
N ARG A 69 0.07 -4.47 -6.34
CA ARG A 69 -0.69 -4.01 -7.52
C ARG A 69 -2.19 -3.92 -7.24
N ALA A 70 -2.76 -4.88 -6.53
CA ALA A 70 -4.15 -4.83 -6.11
C ALA A 70 -4.44 -3.63 -5.19
N SER A 71 -3.52 -3.31 -4.26
CA SER A 71 -3.65 -2.15 -3.37
C SER A 71 -3.59 -0.79 -4.10
N LEU A 72 -2.92 -0.73 -5.25
CA LEU A 72 -2.80 0.51 -6.03
C LEU A 72 -4.13 1.00 -6.58
N TRP A 73 -5.08 0.10 -6.87
CA TRP A 73 -6.45 0.49 -7.25
C TRP A 73 -7.17 1.36 -6.21
N ARG A 74 -6.74 1.31 -4.95
CA ARG A 74 -7.27 2.12 -3.84
C ARG A 74 -6.30 3.19 -3.37
N THR A 75 -5.12 3.28 -3.98
CA THR A 75 -4.08 4.24 -3.61
C THR A 75 -4.23 5.47 -4.50
N ALA A 76 -4.58 6.61 -3.91
CA ALA A 76 -4.85 7.82 -4.66
C ALA A 76 -3.57 8.44 -5.24
N ARG A 77 -2.45 8.36 -4.50
CA ARG A 77 -1.16 8.90 -4.92
C ARG A 77 0.00 8.02 -4.47
N VAL A 78 1.02 7.90 -5.31
CA VAL A 78 2.28 7.24 -4.98
C VAL A 78 3.42 8.25 -5.10
N ALA A 79 4.20 8.43 -4.05
CA ALA A 79 5.43 9.21 -4.05
C ALA A 79 6.63 8.27 -4.20
N LEU A 80 7.52 8.55 -5.15
CA LEU A 80 8.69 7.73 -5.46
C LEU A 80 9.94 8.47 -4.97
N VAL A 81 10.67 7.87 -4.02
CA VAL A 81 11.81 8.53 -3.38
C VAL A 81 13.09 8.16 -4.11
N GLY A 82 13.41 8.94 -5.15
CA GLY A 82 14.65 8.83 -5.94
C GLY A 82 14.43 8.29 -7.36
N ALA A 83 15.35 8.63 -8.26
CA ALA A 83 15.32 8.23 -9.67
C ALA A 83 15.34 6.70 -9.83
N GLU A 84 16.18 6.00 -9.05
CA GLU A 84 16.28 4.53 -9.08
C GLU A 84 14.97 3.84 -8.68
N ALA A 85 14.30 4.34 -7.64
CA ALA A 85 13.00 3.80 -7.20
C ALA A 85 11.93 4.04 -8.27
N ARG A 86 11.96 5.20 -8.95
CA ARG A 86 11.08 5.51 -10.07
C ARG A 86 11.33 4.58 -11.25
N GLU A 87 12.57 4.50 -11.73
CA GLU A 87 12.95 3.65 -12.86
C GLU A 87 12.58 2.18 -12.61
N HIS A 88 12.84 1.67 -11.41
CA HIS A 88 12.49 0.30 -11.07
C HIS A 88 10.98 0.06 -11.10
N LEU A 89 10.17 0.94 -10.48
CA LEU A 89 8.73 0.71 -10.32
C LEU A 89 7.94 1.01 -11.61
N VAL A 90 8.37 2.02 -12.37
CA VAL A 90 7.83 2.32 -13.70
C VAL A 90 8.26 1.23 -14.70
N GLY A 91 9.54 0.88 -14.73
CA GLY A 91 10.09 -0.17 -15.60
C GLY A 91 9.49 -1.55 -15.32
N ALA A 92 9.11 -1.84 -14.08
CA ALA A 92 8.40 -3.06 -13.71
C ALA A 92 6.88 -3.03 -14.02
N GLY A 93 6.35 -1.94 -14.59
CA GLY A 93 4.92 -1.77 -14.88
C GLY A 93 4.02 -1.84 -13.64
N ILE A 94 4.54 -1.39 -12.50
CA ILE A 94 3.83 -1.42 -11.21
C ILE A 94 3.10 -0.11 -10.96
N VAL A 95 3.75 1.01 -11.26
CA VAL A 95 3.17 2.35 -11.24
C VAL A 95 3.22 2.96 -12.65
N PRO A 96 2.28 3.83 -13.03
CA PRO A 96 2.33 4.54 -14.32
C PRO A 96 3.54 5.49 -14.38
N ALA A 97 3.99 5.81 -15.61
CA ALA A 97 5.15 6.65 -15.90
C ALA A 97 4.92 8.14 -15.57
#